data_AF-A0A9X0B6I1-F1
#
_entry.id   AF-A0A9X0B6I1-F1
#
_cell.length_a   1.000
_cell.length_b   1.000
_cell.length_c   1.000
_cell.angle_alpha   90.00
_cell.angle_beta   90.00
_cell.angle_gamma   90.00
#
_symmetry.space_group_name_H-M   'P 1'
#
loop_
_entity.id
_entity.type
_entity.pdbx_description
1 polymer ?
#
loop_
_entity_poly.entity_id
_entity_poly.type
_entity_poly.pdbx_seq_one_letter_code
_entity_poly.pdbx_strand_id
1 'polypeptide(L)'
;MGKDRVFPFKGPDRAYIDYLERRLVTALSSLRLDQGGLSAPAPYASHAHNLSTGGYQFIECNPQAAKQAQPDKPATPATWSKQFHNFLKALPTEAGWLEARRRAGVDTPVRNQNALKSILGNAGVVIFHGQYPSPGYQIPSLPSRLPTDSEMLVVRGYQYGNFVSHCGQDRDFAETVATFQDLVFCSYCEVMIKAGVSLQVTNDTMRQYTGADKSDLTLERYRRGAVWANRCMAALFENGWGHRSWELFLLGMFLRQSCCSLCIALANGSYVRGSNVVAARRVSHAQCQQF
;
A
#
# COMPACT_ATOMS: atom_id res chain seq x y z
N MET A 1 22.76 -2.00 25.95
CA MET A 1 22.53 -2.68 24.66
C MET A 1 22.18 -1.62 23.63
N GLY A 2 23.09 -1.32 22.70
CA GLY A 2 22.84 -0.34 21.64
C GLY A 2 21.84 -0.92 20.64
N LYS A 3 20.82 -0.14 20.23
CA LYS A 3 19.91 -0.54 19.16
C LYS A 3 20.71 -0.65 17.86
N ASP A 4 20.68 -1.81 17.22
CA ASP A 4 21.32 -1.98 15.92
C ASP A 4 20.73 -0.99 14.91
N ARG A 5 21.60 -0.18 14.32
CA ARG A 5 21.23 0.80 13.29
C ARG A 5 21.23 0.12 11.94
N VAL A 6 20.21 0.44 11.12
CA VAL A 6 20.03 -0.11 9.76
C VAL A 6 21.23 0.19 8.85
N PHE A 7 21.92 1.31 9.05
CA PHE A 7 23.15 1.63 8.34
C PHE A 7 24.34 1.67 9.29
N PRO A 8 25.54 1.25 8.84
CA PRO A 8 26.77 1.32 9.63
C PRO A 8 27.20 2.79 9.79
N PHE A 9 26.54 3.49 10.71
CA PHE A 9 26.78 4.90 11.01
C PHE A 9 27.23 5.07 12.47
N LYS A 10 28.44 5.60 12.64
CA LYS A 10 29.03 5.91 13.96
C LYS A 10 28.77 7.37 14.30
N GLY A 11 28.01 7.62 15.36
CA GLY A 11 27.68 8.98 15.82
C GLY A 11 26.49 9.01 16.78
N PRO A 12 26.16 10.15 17.40
CA PRO A 12 24.96 10.30 18.22
C PRO A 12 23.69 10.17 17.36
N ASP A 13 22.54 9.88 17.98
CA ASP A 13 21.27 9.64 17.27
C ASP A 13 20.84 10.83 16.40
N ARG A 14 21.09 12.06 16.85
CA ARG A 14 20.83 13.28 16.06
C ARG A 14 21.57 13.27 14.72
N ALA A 15 22.85 12.91 14.72
CA ALA A 15 23.65 12.81 13.50
C ALA A 15 23.21 11.63 12.61
N TYR A 16 22.66 10.58 13.20
CA TYR A 16 22.11 9.45 12.45
C TYR A 16 20.80 9.83 11.74
N ILE A 17 19.94 10.62 12.38
CA ILE A 17 18.73 11.17 11.76
C ILE A 17 19.11 12.09 10.59
N ASP A 18 20.03 13.03 10.79
CA ASP A 18 20.52 13.92 9.72
C ASP A 18 21.12 13.15 8.53
N TYR A 19 21.76 12.00 8.80
CA TYR A 19 22.28 11.09 7.79
C TYR A 19 21.16 10.40 7.00
N LEU A 20 20.11 9.92 7.69
CA LEU A 20 18.94 9.31 7.05
C LEU A 20 18.16 10.31 6.19
N GLU A 21 17.98 11.55 6.67
CA GLU A 21 17.32 12.61 5.92
C GLU A 21 18.09 12.95 4.64
N ARG A 22 19.43 13.09 4.71
CA ARG A 22 20.27 13.30 3.53
C ARG A 22 20.20 12.15 2.52
N ARG A 23 20.16 10.90 3.00
CA ARG A 23 19.98 9.72 2.15
C ARG A 23 18.60 9.72 1.47
N LEU A 24 17.55 10.10 2.20
CA LEU A 24 16.20 10.23 1.66
C LEU A 24 16.13 11.32 0.58
N VAL A 25 16.69 12.51 0.83
CA VAL A 25 16.76 13.60 -0.15
C VAL A 25 17.53 13.15 -1.39
N THR A 26 18.67 12.47 -1.22
CA THR A 26 19.47 11.96 -2.36
C THR A 26 18.68 10.95 -3.20
N ALA A 27 17.94 10.04 -2.55
CA ALA A 27 17.09 9.08 -3.24
C ALA A 27 15.94 9.79 -3.98
N LEU A 28 15.30 10.78 -3.35
CA LEU A 28 14.23 11.58 -3.96
C LEU A 28 14.72 12.43 -5.14
N SER A 29 15.92 13.01 -5.05
CA SER A 29 16.55 13.74 -6.16
C SER A 29 16.90 12.83 -7.32
N SER A 30 17.39 11.61 -7.04
CA SER A 30 17.63 10.58 -8.05
C SER A 30 16.34 10.14 -8.74
N LEU A 31 15.21 10.14 -8.02
CA LEU A 31 13.87 9.86 -8.57
C LEU A 31 13.28 11.02 -9.39
N ARG A 32 13.88 12.23 -9.35
CA ARG A 32 13.43 13.42 -10.09
C ARG A 32 14.22 13.68 -11.39
N LEU A 33 15.28 12.91 -11.68
CA LEU A 33 16.05 13.00 -12.92
C LEU A 33 15.53 11.98 -13.95
N ASP A 34 14.44 12.34 -14.62
CA ASP A 34 14.21 11.94 -16.03
C ASP A 34 13.03 12.72 -16.66
N GLN A 35 12.87 14.00 -16.30
CA GLN A 35 11.84 14.86 -16.88
C GLN A 35 12.35 15.77 -18.02
N GLY A 36 13.56 15.51 -18.54
CA GLY A 36 14.11 16.17 -19.72
C GLY A 36 14.98 15.18 -20.48
N GLY A 37 14.50 14.75 -21.65
CA GLY A 37 15.04 13.59 -22.36
C GLY A 37 16.50 13.69 -22.76
N LEU A 38 17.14 12.52 -22.89
CA LEU A 38 18.08 12.17 -23.96
C LEU A 38 18.39 10.66 -23.93
N SER A 39 18.37 10.08 -25.13
CA SER A 39 19.07 8.90 -25.66
C SER A 39 19.44 7.73 -24.74
N ALA A 40 18.91 6.58 -25.12
CA ALA A 40 19.30 5.25 -24.64
C ALA A 40 20.83 5.04 -24.66
N PRO A 41 21.44 4.58 -23.55
CA PRO A 41 22.73 3.91 -23.61
C PRO A 41 22.56 2.44 -23.97
N ALA A 42 23.49 1.96 -24.79
CA ALA A 42 23.65 0.59 -25.24
C ALA A 42 23.75 -0.44 -24.09
N PRO A 43 23.43 -1.73 -24.34
CA PRO A 43 23.29 -2.73 -23.29
C PRO A 43 24.66 -3.19 -22.77
N TYR A 44 24.97 -2.87 -21.51
CA TYR A 44 26.09 -3.45 -20.79
C TYR A 44 25.61 -4.36 -19.66
N ALA A 45 25.94 -5.64 -19.86
CA ALA A 45 26.26 -6.70 -18.90
C ALA A 45 25.39 -6.81 -17.63
N SER A 46 24.50 -7.82 -17.67
CA SER A 46 23.86 -8.41 -16.50
C SER A 46 24.90 -8.83 -15.45
N HIS A 47 24.90 -8.17 -14.29
CA HIS A 47 25.30 -8.82 -13.05
C HIS A 47 24.12 -9.66 -12.57
N ALA A 48 24.11 -10.92 -13.01
CA ALA A 48 23.27 -11.96 -12.46
C ALA A 48 23.68 -12.20 -10.99
N HIS A 49 23.08 -11.47 -10.07
CA HIS A 49 22.90 -12.01 -8.74
C HIS A 49 21.90 -13.14 -8.86
N ASN A 50 22.39 -14.37 -8.67
CA ASN A 50 21.59 -15.57 -8.45
C ASN A 50 20.66 -15.33 -7.25
N LEU A 51 19.52 -14.68 -7.51
CA LEU A 51 18.37 -14.74 -6.63
C LEU A 51 17.87 -16.17 -6.72
N SER A 52 18.42 -16.99 -5.82
CA SER A 52 17.90 -18.31 -5.49
C SER A 52 16.38 -18.21 -5.50
N THR A 53 15.76 -19.02 -6.34
CA THR A 53 14.32 -19.19 -6.48
C THR A 53 13.81 -19.81 -5.17
N GLY A 54 13.82 -19.00 -4.11
CA GLY A 54 13.34 -19.38 -2.80
C GLY A 54 11.84 -19.56 -2.93
N GLY A 55 11.42 -20.82 -3.01
CA GLY A 55 10.00 -21.17 -2.99
C GLY A 55 9.34 -20.49 -1.80
N TYR A 56 8.30 -19.72 -2.07
CA TYR A 56 7.51 -19.08 -1.03
C TYR A 56 6.93 -20.18 -0.13
N GLN A 57 7.29 -20.17 1.16
CA GLN A 57 6.68 -21.07 2.12
C GLN A 57 5.40 -20.41 2.65
N PHE A 58 4.25 -20.93 2.23
CA PHE A 58 2.98 -20.49 2.76
C PHE A 58 2.87 -20.92 4.23
N ILE A 59 2.76 -19.93 5.12
CA ILE A 59 2.47 -20.20 6.53
C ILE A 59 0.98 -20.53 6.61
N GLU A 60 0.66 -21.81 6.76
CA GLU A 60 -0.71 -22.26 6.99
C GLU A 60 -1.17 -21.75 8.37
N CYS A 61 -2.10 -20.80 8.35
CA CYS A 61 -2.63 -20.19 9.56
C CYS A 61 -3.59 -21.20 10.21
N ASN A 62 -3.10 -22.00 11.17
CA ASN A 62 -3.88 -23.06 11.81
C ASN A 62 -5.12 -22.47 12.55
N PRO A 63 -6.34 -22.64 12.01
CA PRO A 63 -7.54 -22.06 12.62
C PRO A 63 -8.00 -22.82 13.87
N GLN A 64 -7.46 -24.02 14.15
CA GLN A 64 -7.85 -24.84 15.30
C GLN A 64 -7.22 -24.35 16.60
N ALA A 65 -6.00 -23.79 16.56
CA ALA A 65 -5.38 -23.19 17.75
C ALA A 65 -6.18 -21.98 18.29
N ALA A 66 -6.94 -21.30 17.42
CA ALA A 66 -7.84 -20.21 17.82
C ALA A 66 -9.17 -20.69 18.44
N LYS A 67 -9.56 -21.96 18.24
CA LYS A 67 -10.81 -22.53 18.77
C LYS A 67 -10.69 -22.99 20.22
N GLN A 68 -9.50 -23.30 20.71
CA GLN A 68 -9.28 -23.79 22.08
C GLN A 68 -9.30 -22.71 23.16
N ALA A 69 -9.46 -21.43 22.79
CA ALA A 69 -9.48 -20.30 23.72
C ALA A 69 -10.85 -19.60 23.83
N GLN A 70 -11.97 -20.30 23.56
CA GLN A 70 -13.30 -19.68 23.64
C GLN A 70 -13.96 -19.88 25.01
N PRO A 71 -14.32 -18.79 25.73
CA PRO A 71 -15.23 -18.87 26.87
C PRO A 71 -16.69 -19.07 26.42
N ASP A 72 -17.46 -19.75 27.26
CA ASP A 72 -18.86 -20.17 27.04
C ASP A 72 -19.85 -19.00 26.89
N LYS A 73 -19.94 -18.42 25.69
CA LYS A 73 -21.18 -17.84 25.11
C LYS A 73 -20.90 -17.38 23.68
N PRO A 74 -21.77 -17.69 22.70
CA PRO A 74 -21.64 -17.17 21.34
C PRO A 74 -22.10 -15.70 21.34
N ALA A 75 -21.26 -14.80 21.83
CA ALA A 75 -21.39 -13.39 21.54
C ALA A 75 -21.30 -13.23 20.03
N THR A 76 -22.23 -12.47 19.45
CA THR A 76 -22.20 -12.04 18.05
C THR A 76 -20.77 -11.70 17.65
N PRO A 77 -20.24 -12.25 16.53
CA PRO A 77 -18.85 -12.05 16.17
C PRO A 77 -18.58 -10.56 16.12
N ALA A 78 -17.73 -10.10 17.03
CA ALA A 78 -17.45 -8.69 17.21
C ALA A 78 -17.14 -8.09 15.84
N THR A 79 -17.71 -6.91 15.54
CA THR A 79 -17.66 -6.24 14.24
C THR A 79 -16.27 -6.26 13.60
N TRP A 80 -15.22 -6.20 14.42
CA TRP A 80 -13.85 -6.29 13.98
C TRP A 80 -13.47 -7.61 13.30
N SER A 81 -13.94 -8.74 13.82
CA SER A 81 -13.65 -10.05 13.26
C SER A 81 -14.24 -10.16 11.86
N LYS A 82 -15.47 -9.68 11.66
CA LYS A 82 -16.10 -9.63 10.34
C LYS A 82 -15.29 -8.76 9.36
N GLN A 83 -14.87 -7.57 9.79
CA GLN A 83 -14.06 -6.67 8.94
C GLN A 83 -12.70 -7.27 8.62
N PHE A 84 -12.03 -7.91 9.58
CA PHE A 84 -10.76 -8.59 9.35
C PHE A 84 -10.90 -9.77 8.38
N HIS A 85 -11.92 -10.62 8.53
CA HIS A 85 -12.17 -11.71 7.58
C HIS A 85 -12.51 -11.18 6.18
N ASN A 86 -13.24 -10.07 6.09
CA ASN A 86 -13.50 -9.42 4.81
C ASN A 86 -12.20 -8.91 4.17
N PHE A 87 -11.31 -8.30 4.94
CA PHE A 87 -9.99 -7.90 4.48
C PHE A 87 -9.17 -9.11 3.99
N LEU A 88 -9.10 -10.20 4.76
CA LEU A 88 -8.39 -11.40 4.33
C LEU A 88 -8.97 -12.00 3.04
N LYS A 89 -10.29 -11.97 2.86
CA LYS A 89 -10.96 -12.39 1.62
C LYS A 89 -10.71 -11.43 0.45
N ALA A 90 -10.39 -10.16 0.74
CA ALA A 90 -10.06 -9.14 -0.25
C ALA A 90 -8.65 -9.32 -0.82
N LEU A 91 -7.77 -9.99 -0.08
CA LEU A 91 -6.38 -10.12 -0.48
C LEU A 91 -6.29 -10.91 -1.79
N PRO A 92 -5.47 -10.44 -2.75
CA PRO A 92 -5.26 -11.17 -3.98
C PRO A 92 -4.58 -12.51 -3.69
N THR A 93 -5.03 -13.55 -4.39
CA THR A 93 -4.26 -14.80 -4.51
C THR A 93 -3.05 -14.56 -5.41
N GLU A 94 -2.08 -15.47 -5.38
CA GLU A 94 -0.88 -15.35 -6.22
C GLU A 94 -1.23 -15.26 -7.72
N ALA A 95 -2.18 -16.10 -8.18
CA ALA A 95 -2.68 -16.03 -9.55
C ALA A 95 -3.47 -14.74 -9.86
N GLY A 96 -4.14 -14.16 -8.86
CA GLY A 96 -4.95 -12.95 -8.99
C GLY A 96 -4.18 -11.63 -8.80
N TRP A 97 -2.89 -11.69 -8.50
CA TRP A 97 -2.11 -10.51 -8.10
C TRP A 97 -2.04 -9.45 -9.19
N LEU A 98 -1.73 -9.86 -10.43
CA LEU A 98 -1.61 -8.94 -11.56
C LEU A 98 -2.94 -8.25 -11.87
N GLU A 99 -4.05 -8.98 -11.78
CA GLU A 99 -5.39 -8.41 -11.98
C GLU A 99 -5.76 -7.43 -10.86
N ALA A 100 -5.39 -7.72 -9.61
CA ALA A 100 -5.58 -6.79 -8.51
C ALA A 100 -4.77 -5.49 -8.71
N ARG A 101 -3.52 -5.59 -9.17
CA ARG A 101 -2.72 -4.40 -9.52
C ARG A 101 -3.34 -3.60 -10.65
N ARG A 102 -3.89 -4.27 -11.68
CA ARG A 102 -4.56 -3.63 -12.81
C ARG A 102 -5.80 -2.87 -12.35
N ARG A 103 -6.63 -3.50 -11.50
CA ARG A 103 -7.81 -2.87 -10.90
C ARG A 103 -7.46 -1.66 -10.04
N ALA A 104 -6.40 -1.76 -9.24
CA ALA A 104 -5.86 -0.66 -8.46
C ALA A 104 -5.14 0.41 -9.31
N GLY A 105 -4.96 0.16 -10.62
CA GLY A 105 -4.26 1.06 -11.54
C GLY A 105 -2.76 1.21 -11.28
N VAL A 106 -2.10 0.21 -10.66
CA VAL A 106 -0.65 0.19 -10.30
C VAL A 106 0.12 -0.97 -10.96
N ASP A 107 -0.42 -1.50 -12.05
CA ASP A 107 0.14 -2.61 -12.82
C ASP A 107 1.38 -2.25 -13.63
N THR A 108 1.52 -1.00 -14.06
CA THR A 108 2.71 -0.52 -14.79
C THR A 108 3.73 0.15 -13.86
N PRO A 109 5.04 0.08 -14.17
CA PRO A 109 6.07 0.78 -13.39
C PRO A 109 5.81 2.29 -13.26
N VAL A 110 5.35 2.93 -14.34
CA VAL A 110 5.02 4.37 -14.37
C VAL A 110 3.86 4.69 -13.43
N ARG A 111 2.77 3.92 -13.49
CA ARG A 111 1.62 4.13 -12.59
C ARG A 111 1.96 3.84 -11.14
N ASN A 112 2.77 2.81 -10.86
CA ASN A 112 3.27 2.54 -9.52
C ASN A 112 4.15 3.69 -8.99
N GLN A 113 5.02 4.26 -9.82
CA GLN A 113 5.81 5.44 -9.43
C GLN A 113 4.92 6.65 -9.17
N ASN A 114 3.86 6.85 -9.97
CA ASN A 114 2.88 7.90 -9.75
C ASN A 114 2.12 7.70 -8.43
N ALA A 115 1.72 6.46 -8.11
CA ALA A 115 1.12 6.12 -6.82
C ALA A 115 2.05 6.49 -5.66
N LEU A 116 3.32 6.10 -5.73
CA LEU A 116 4.31 6.44 -4.71
C LEU A 116 4.52 7.95 -4.56
N LYS A 117 4.61 8.70 -5.66
CA LYS A 117 4.70 10.16 -5.64
C LYS A 117 3.50 10.77 -4.94
N SER A 118 2.29 10.34 -5.30
CA SER A 118 1.06 10.78 -4.64
C SER A 118 1.06 10.45 -3.16
N ILE A 119 1.36 9.20 -2.77
CA ILE A 119 1.41 8.75 -1.36
C ILE A 119 2.35 9.65 -0.53
N LEU A 120 3.47 10.07 -1.11
CA LEU A 120 4.46 10.93 -0.47
C LEU A 120 4.10 12.43 -0.51
N GLY A 121 2.90 12.80 -0.91
CA GLY A 121 2.45 14.20 -1.02
C GLY A 121 3.05 14.96 -2.22
N ASN A 122 3.76 14.27 -3.12
CA ASN A 122 4.30 14.83 -4.36
C ASN A 122 3.29 14.70 -5.51
N ALA A 123 2.00 14.92 -5.25
CA ALA A 123 1.00 14.96 -6.30
C ALA A 123 1.27 16.19 -7.17
N GLY A 124 1.93 15.98 -8.31
CA GLY A 124 1.90 16.97 -9.38
C GLY A 124 0.45 17.26 -9.79
N VAL A 125 0.23 18.37 -10.48
CA VAL A 125 -1.10 18.95 -10.83
C VAL A 125 -2.03 18.02 -11.63
N VAL A 126 -1.64 16.79 -11.98
CA VAL A 126 -2.32 15.99 -13.00
C VAL A 126 -2.51 14.54 -12.57
N ILE A 127 -3.59 14.25 -11.84
CA ILE A 127 -4.07 12.86 -11.59
C ILE A 127 -4.75 12.32 -12.85
N PHE A 128 -5.54 13.16 -13.53
CA PHE A 128 -6.13 12.81 -14.81
C PHE A 128 -5.06 12.90 -15.88
N HIS A 129 -4.54 11.77 -16.35
CA HIS A 129 -3.71 11.81 -17.54
C HIS A 129 -4.54 12.43 -18.66
N GLY A 130 -4.22 13.68 -18.97
CA GLY A 130 -4.45 14.25 -20.28
C GLY A 130 -3.57 13.52 -21.28
N GLN A 131 -3.81 12.22 -21.50
CA GLN A 131 -3.63 11.64 -22.82
C GLN A 131 -4.72 12.26 -23.70
N TYR A 132 -4.57 13.56 -23.97
CA TYR A 132 -4.88 14.02 -25.30
C TYR A 132 -4.10 13.11 -26.25
N PRO A 133 -4.74 12.61 -27.32
CA PRO A 133 -4.18 11.56 -28.16
C PRO A 133 -2.76 11.95 -28.53
N SER A 134 -1.80 11.16 -28.07
CA SER A 134 -0.44 11.28 -28.56
C SER A 134 -0.50 11.14 -30.09
N PRO A 135 0.19 11.99 -30.87
CA PRO A 135 0.19 11.90 -32.31
C PRO A 135 0.73 10.52 -32.71
N GLY A 136 -0.18 9.59 -33.05
CA GLY A 136 0.14 8.18 -33.31
C GLY A 136 -0.76 7.15 -32.64
N TYR A 137 -1.61 7.52 -31.67
CA TYR A 137 -2.60 6.58 -31.13
C TYR A 137 -3.72 6.38 -32.16
N GLN A 138 -3.69 5.26 -32.86
CA GLN A 138 -4.73 4.89 -33.81
C GLN A 138 -6.03 4.67 -33.03
N ILE A 139 -7.04 5.50 -33.35
CA ILE A 139 -8.42 5.27 -32.92
C ILE A 139 -8.77 3.84 -33.35
N PRO A 140 -9.24 2.97 -32.44
CA PRO A 140 -9.73 1.64 -32.78
C PRO A 140 -10.63 1.73 -34.01
N SER A 141 -10.25 0.96 -35.04
CA SER A 141 -10.75 1.08 -36.40
C SER A 141 -12.26 1.29 -36.41
N LEU A 142 -12.68 2.49 -36.81
CA LEU A 142 -14.07 2.84 -36.99
C LEU A 142 -14.75 1.77 -37.86
N PRO A 143 -15.98 1.33 -37.55
CA PRO A 143 -16.71 0.41 -38.41
C PRO A 143 -16.78 0.99 -39.84
N SER A 144 -16.41 0.17 -40.83
CA SER A 144 -16.10 0.57 -42.21
C SER A 144 -17.26 1.17 -43.00
N ARG A 145 -18.46 1.24 -42.42
CA ARG A 145 -19.67 1.79 -43.02
C ARG A 145 -20.44 2.58 -41.97
N LEU A 146 -20.03 3.82 -41.75
CA LEU A 146 -20.79 4.79 -40.98
C LEU A 146 -21.58 5.69 -41.94
N PRO A 147 -22.82 6.07 -41.62
CA PRO A 147 -23.55 7.08 -42.39
C PRO A 147 -22.75 8.37 -42.42
N THR A 148 -22.42 8.85 -43.62
CA THR A 148 -21.51 9.99 -43.90
C THR A 148 -21.86 11.24 -43.07
N ASP A 149 -23.14 11.45 -42.75
CA ASP A 149 -23.61 12.66 -42.06
C ASP A 149 -23.44 12.61 -40.53
N SER A 150 -22.98 11.49 -39.98
CA SER A 150 -22.90 11.25 -38.52
C SER A 150 -21.50 10.89 -38.01
N GLU A 151 -20.50 10.82 -38.90
CA GLU A 151 -19.15 10.37 -38.56
C GLU A 151 -18.53 11.16 -37.41
N MET A 152 -18.65 12.49 -37.42
CA MET A 152 -18.12 13.35 -36.35
C MET A 152 -18.77 13.08 -34.99
N LEU A 153 -20.09 12.84 -34.96
CA LEU A 153 -20.80 12.52 -33.72
C LEU A 153 -20.37 11.16 -33.19
N VAL A 154 -20.17 10.18 -34.07
CA VAL A 154 -19.70 8.84 -33.68
C VAL A 154 -18.26 8.90 -33.16
N VAL A 155 -17.36 9.64 -33.81
CA VAL A 155 -15.99 9.85 -33.32
C VAL A 155 -15.99 10.54 -31.95
N ARG A 156 -16.78 11.60 -31.77
CA ARG A 156 -16.92 12.28 -30.46
C ARG A 156 -17.50 11.36 -29.39
N GLY A 157 -18.51 10.56 -29.74
CA GLY A 157 -19.10 9.56 -28.85
C GLY A 157 -18.07 8.53 -28.39
N TYR A 158 -17.22 8.06 -29.31
CA TYR A 158 -16.13 7.14 -29.01
C TYR A 158 -15.07 7.78 -28.09
N GLN A 159 -14.66 9.02 -28.38
CA GLN A 159 -13.73 9.78 -27.55
C GLN A 159 -14.29 10.00 -26.13
N TYR A 160 -15.56 10.36 -26.02
CA TYR A 160 -16.23 10.54 -24.74
C TYR A 160 -16.37 9.22 -23.97
N GLY A 161 -16.74 8.13 -24.63
CA GLY A 161 -16.80 6.79 -24.03
C GLY A 161 -15.43 6.36 -23.48
N ASN A 162 -14.35 6.58 -24.24
CA ASN A 162 -13.00 6.35 -23.77
C ASN A 162 -12.67 7.23 -22.57
N PHE A 163 -12.96 8.53 -22.62
CA PHE A 163 -12.73 9.44 -21.51
C PHE A 163 -13.42 8.97 -20.22
N VAL A 164 -14.71 8.62 -20.30
CA VAL A 164 -15.48 8.10 -19.15
C VAL A 164 -14.88 6.79 -18.62
N SER A 165 -14.43 5.90 -19.50
CA SER A 165 -13.75 4.67 -19.11
C SER A 165 -12.43 4.94 -18.36
N HIS A 166 -11.62 5.90 -18.83
CA HIS A 166 -10.40 6.33 -18.15
C HIS A 166 -10.70 6.97 -16.79
N CYS A 167 -11.75 7.80 -16.70
CA CYS A 167 -12.20 8.35 -15.42
C CYS A 167 -12.55 7.25 -14.41
N GLY A 168 -13.12 6.13 -14.87
CA GLY A 168 -13.38 4.96 -14.01
C GLY A 168 -12.11 4.36 -13.43
N GLN A 169 -11.09 4.14 -14.28
CA GLN A 169 -9.80 3.60 -13.84
C GLN A 169 -9.03 4.57 -12.95
N ASP A 170 -9.06 5.87 -13.26
CA ASP A 170 -8.41 6.90 -12.46
C ASP A 170 -9.11 7.11 -11.12
N ARG A 171 -10.43 6.89 -11.04
CA ARG A 171 -11.17 6.85 -9.77
C ARG A 171 -10.67 5.69 -8.90
N ASP A 172 -10.59 4.49 -9.46
CA ASP A 172 -10.18 3.29 -8.70
C ASP A 172 -8.71 3.43 -8.23
N PHE A 173 -7.84 3.99 -9.07
CA PHE A 173 -6.48 4.39 -8.69
C PHE A 173 -6.46 5.42 -7.57
N ALA A 174 -7.19 6.54 -7.72
CA ALA A 174 -7.22 7.62 -6.74
C ALA A 174 -7.78 7.15 -5.39
N GLU A 175 -8.83 6.32 -5.39
CA GLU A 175 -9.41 5.73 -4.19
C GLU A 175 -8.40 4.80 -3.50
N THR A 176 -7.70 3.96 -4.25
CA THR A 176 -6.65 3.07 -3.72
C THR A 176 -5.53 3.87 -3.05
N VAL A 177 -5.01 4.88 -3.76
CA VAL A 177 -3.92 5.75 -3.29
C VAL A 177 -4.35 6.54 -2.06
N ALA A 178 -5.53 7.16 -2.08
CA ALA A 178 -6.06 7.93 -0.95
C ALA A 178 -6.27 7.05 0.29
N THR A 179 -6.81 5.84 0.10
CA THR A 179 -7.03 4.90 1.21
C THR A 179 -5.70 4.47 1.85
N PHE A 180 -4.66 4.27 1.05
CA PHE A 180 -3.33 3.95 1.59
C PHE A 180 -2.65 5.18 2.20
N GLN A 181 -2.87 6.38 1.66
CA GLN A 181 -2.43 7.64 2.28
C GLN A 181 -3.00 7.82 3.68
N ASP A 182 -4.27 7.48 3.92
CA ASP A 182 -4.86 7.54 5.25
C ASP A 182 -4.07 6.69 6.26
N LEU A 183 -3.64 5.49 5.85
CA LEU A 183 -2.83 4.59 6.68
C LEU A 183 -1.45 5.19 6.97
N VAL A 184 -0.80 5.76 5.94
CA VAL A 184 0.50 6.44 6.06
C VAL A 184 0.39 7.65 6.98
N PHE A 185 -0.64 8.47 6.82
CA PHE A 185 -0.90 9.64 7.64
C PHE A 185 -1.16 9.25 9.11
N CYS A 186 -1.99 8.24 9.37
CA CYS A 186 -2.20 7.73 10.73
C CYS A 186 -0.90 7.20 11.36
N SER A 187 -0.04 6.57 10.56
CA SER A 187 1.29 6.13 11.01
C SER A 187 2.20 7.32 11.34
N TYR A 188 2.15 8.37 10.53
CA TYR A 188 2.90 9.60 10.75
C TYR A 188 2.48 10.31 12.05
N CYS A 189 1.19 10.37 12.36
CA CYS A 189 0.69 10.94 13.61
C CYS A 189 1.20 10.20 14.86
N GLU A 190 1.36 8.88 14.79
CA GLU A 190 2.00 8.12 15.87
C GLU A 190 3.50 8.50 16.03
N VAL A 191 4.19 8.74 14.91
CA VAL A 191 5.59 9.21 14.92
C VAL A 191 5.68 10.61 15.53
N MET A 192 4.76 11.52 15.19
CA MET A 192 4.70 12.87 15.79
C MET A 192 4.63 12.81 17.32
N ILE A 193 3.74 11.97 17.86
CA ILE A 193 3.61 11.80 19.32
C ILE A 193 4.92 11.29 19.93
N LYS A 194 5.56 10.29 19.30
CA LYS A 194 6.86 9.75 19.77
C LYS A 194 8.00 10.74 19.66
N ALA A 195 7.90 11.71 18.74
CA ALA A 195 8.84 12.80 18.60
C ALA A 195 8.59 13.96 19.59
N GLY A 196 7.59 13.85 20.47
CA GLY A 196 7.29 14.84 21.50
C GLY A 196 6.23 15.88 21.10
N VAL A 197 5.59 15.75 19.94
CA VAL A 197 4.42 16.57 19.60
C VAL A 197 3.26 16.21 20.54
N SER A 198 2.56 17.20 21.07
CA SER A 198 1.47 16.96 22.01
C SER A 198 0.35 16.15 21.36
N LEU A 199 -0.33 15.34 22.17
CA LEU A 199 -1.48 14.55 21.73
C LEU A 199 -2.60 15.43 21.17
N GLN A 200 -2.83 16.59 21.79
CA GLN A 200 -3.84 17.56 21.37
C GLN A 200 -3.55 18.09 19.96
N VAL A 201 -2.34 18.60 19.71
CA VAL A 201 -1.93 19.10 18.39
C VAL A 201 -2.05 17.99 17.34
N THR A 202 -1.62 16.77 17.68
CA THR A 202 -1.73 15.62 16.77
C THR A 202 -3.19 15.27 16.45
N ASN A 203 -4.08 15.25 17.45
CA ASN A 203 -5.50 14.99 17.25
C ASN A 203 -6.17 16.09 16.40
N ASP A 204 -5.81 17.36 16.61
CA ASP A 204 -6.33 18.48 15.83
C ASP A 204 -5.87 18.39 14.36
N THR A 205 -4.62 18.03 14.11
CA THR A 205 -4.13 17.74 12.75
C THR A 205 -4.90 16.57 12.12
N MET A 206 -5.15 15.50 12.88
CA MET A 206 -5.93 14.37 12.37
C MET A 206 -7.39 14.72 12.06
N ARG A 207 -8.02 15.63 12.82
CA ARG A 207 -9.38 16.12 12.54
C ARG A 207 -9.45 16.94 11.26
N GLN A 208 -8.45 17.78 11.01
CA GLN A 208 -8.37 18.53 9.76
C GLN A 208 -8.35 17.60 8.54
N TYR A 209 -7.72 16.42 8.68
CA TYR A 209 -7.60 15.44 7.61
C TYR A 209 -8.77 14.45 7.53
N THR A 210 -9.28 13.94 8.66
CA THR A 210 -10.27 12.84 8.73
C THR A 210 -11.70 13.28 9.06
N GLY A 211 -11.91 14.57 9.33
CA GLY A 211 -13.19 15.15 9.74
C GLY A 211 -13.15 15.75 11.15
N ALA A 212 -13.73 16.95 11.29
CA ALA A 212 -13.74 17.70 12.56
C ALA A 212 -14.55 17.01 13.68
N ASP A 213 -15.47 16.12 13.32
CA ASP A 213 -16.39 15.41 14.21
C ASP A 213 -15.76 14.22 14.96
N LYS A 214 -14.51 13.85 14.64
CA LYS A 214 -13.87 12.66 15.23
C LYS A 214 -13.46 12.89 16.69
N SER A 215 -13.90 11.98 17.56
CA SER A 215 -13.50 11.94 18.96
C SER A 215 -12.04 11.51 19.12
N ASP A 216 -11.38 11.95 20.18
CA ASP A 216 -9.99 11.56 20.51
C ASP A 216 -9.81 10.04 20.55
N LEU A 217 -10.79 9.33 21.12
CA LEU A 217 -10.80 7.87 21.18
C LEU A 217 -10.81 7.22 19.78
N THR A 218 -11.53 7.82 18.82
CA THR A 218 -11.56 7.33 17.44
C THR A 218 -10.23 7.54 16.75
N LEU A 219 -9.61 8.72 16.93
CA LEU A 219 -8.31 9.04 16.36
C LEU A 219 -7.20 8.18 16.97
N GLU A 220 -7.27 7.88 18.27
CA GLU A 220 -6.39 6.93 18.92
C GLU A 220 -6.51 5.53 18.32
N ARG A 221 -7.74 5.06 18.05
CA ARG A 221 -7.97 3.78 17.38
C ARG A 221 -7.37 3.76 15.97
N TYR A 222 -7.46 4.85 15.21
CA TYR A 222 -6.82 4.95 13.90
C TYR A 222 -5.30 4.79 14.00
N ARG A 223 -4.64 5.54 14.91
CA ARG A 223 -3.19 5.42 15.12
C ARG A 223 -2.78 4.01 15.53
N ARG A 224 -3.50 3.40 16.47
CA ARG A 224 -3.24 2.01 16.92
C ARG A 224 -3.41 1.00 15.78
N GLY A 225 -4.46 1.16 14.95
CA GLY A 225 -4.68 0.33 13.77
C GLY A 225 -3.55 0.46 12.75
N ALA A 226 -3.05 1.69 12.53
CA ALA A 226 -1.91 1.94 11.66
C ALA A 226 -0.61 1.29 12.18
N VAL A 227 -0.34 1.38 13.48
CA VAL A 227 0.80 0.68 14.13
C VAL A 227 0.69 -0.83 13.95
N TRP A 228 -0.51 -1.40 14.10
CA TRP A 228 -0.75 -2.82 13.87
C TRP A 228 -0.44 -3.20 12.41
N ALA A 229 -0.95 -2.45 11.44
CA ALA A 229 -0.72 -2.72 10.02
C ALA A 229 0.77 -2.68 9.68
N ASN A 230 1.50 -1.67 10.19
CA ASN A 230 2.94 -1.57 10.01
C ASN A 230 3.70 -2.76 10.61
N ARG A 231 3.28 -3.26 11.77
CA ARG A 231 3.86 -4.49 12.36
C ARG A 231 3.60 -5.70 11.48
N CYS A 232 2.41 -5.83 10.91
CA CYS A 232 2.10 -6.90 9.97
C CYS A 232 2.94 -6.80 8.68
N MET A 233 3.06 -5.62 8.09
CA MET A 233 3.92 -5.39 6.91
C MET A 233 5.38 -5.75 7.21
N ALA A 234 5.91 -5.31 8.37
CA ALA A 234 7.26 -5.63 8.79
C ALA A 234 7.46 -7.14 8.99
N ALA A 235 6.54 -7.80 9.69
CA ALA A 235 6.61 -9.25 9.89
C ALA A 235 6.54 -10.01 8.56
N LEU A 236 5.64 -9.64 7.64
CA LEU A 236 5.55 -10.25 6.31
C LEU A 236 6.85 -10.04 5.52
N PHE A 237 7.42 -8.84 5.57
CA PHE A 237 8.69 -8.51 4.93
C PHE A 237 9.82 -9.42 5.45
N GLU A 238 9.95 -9.55 6.78
CA GLU A 238 10.94 -10.42 7.43
C GLU A 238 10.75 -11.91 7.12
N ASN A 239 9.51 -12.32 6.81
CA ASN A 239 9.18 -13.69 6.38
C ASN A 239 9.27 -13.90 4.86
N GLY A 240 10.01 -13.04 4.14
CA GLY A 240 10.34 -13.27 2.73
C GLY A 240 9.32 -12.75 1.72
N TRP A 241 8.27 -12.04 2.15
CA TRP A 241 7.32 -11.42 1.21
C TRP A 241 7.91 -10.23 0.44
N GLY A 242 9.00 -9.64 0.95
CA GLY A 242 9.65 -8.49 0.32
C GLY A 242 8.66 -7.33 0.10
N HIS A 243 8.67 -6.73 -1.09
CA HIS A 243 7.77 -5.61 -1.41
C HIS A 243 6.28 -5.98 -1.43
N ARG A 244 5.93 -7.27 -1.56
CA ARG A 244 4.53 -7.69 -1.52
C ARG A 244 3.90 -7.45 -0.14
N SER A 245 4.70 -7.30 0.91
CA SER A 245 4.21 -7.12 2.28
C SER A 245 3.35 -5.88 2.47
N TRP A 246 3.72 -4.75 1.85
CA TRP A 246 2.97 -3.51 1.90
C TRP A 246 1.96 -3.42 0.75
N GLU A 247 2.27 -4.01 -0.40
CA GLU A 247 1.36 -4.09 -1.55
C GLU A 247 0.07 -4.84 -1.20
N LEU A 248 0.11 -5.85 -0.32
CA LEU A 248 -1.11 -6.50 0.21
C LEU A 248 -2.09 -5.50 0.83
N PHE A 249 -1.60 -4.50 1.55
CA PHE A 249 -2.44 -3.50 2.18
C PHE A 249 -2.93 -2.49 1.15
N LEU A 250 -2.06 -2.08 0.22
CA LEU A 250 -2.47 -1.23 -0.90
C LEU A 250 -3.62 -1.87 -1.70
N LEU A 251 -3.48 -3.15 -2.08
CA LEU A 251 -4.44 -3.86 -2.92
C LEU A 251 -5.67 -4.36 -2.13
N GLY A 252 -5.47 -4.79 -0.88
CA GLY A 252 -6.53 -5.35 -0.03
C GLY A 252 -7.49 -4.32 0.56
N MET A 253 -7.06 -3.05 0.66
CA MET A 253 -7.90 -1.96 1.19
C MET A 253 -8.88 -1.40 0.16
N PHE A 254 -8.80 -1.83 -1.10
CA PHE A 254 -9.69 -1.39 -2.18
C PHE A 254 -11.17 -1.76 -1.98
N LEU A 255 -11.50 -2.75 -1.14
CA LEU A 255 -12.89 -3.14 -0.91
C LEU A 255 -13.63 -2.19 0.05
N ARG A 256 -13.89 -0.95 -0.37
CA ARG A 256 -14.92 0.01 0.12
C ARG A 256 -15.09 0.23 1.63
N GLN A 257 -14.23 -0.31 2.47
CA GLN A 257 -14.18 -0.01 3.89
C GLN A 257 -13.11 1.06 4.05
N SER A 258 -13.52 2.26 4.46
CA SER A 258 -12.57 3.32 4.78
C SER A 258 -11.47 2.74 5.67
N CYS A 259 -10.21 3.10 5.41
CA CYS A 259 -9.05 2.69 6.21
C CYS A 259 -9.36 2.81 7.72
N CYS A 260 -10.07 3.88 8.06
CA CYS A 260 -10.66 4.16 9.36
C CYS A 260 -11.45 2.98 9.98
N SER A 261 -12.37 2.37 9.24
CA SER A 261 -13.20 1.25 9.72
C SER A 261 -12.34 0.03 10.04
N LEU A 262 -11.45 -0.34 9.12
CA LEU A 262 -10.55 -1.48 9.30
C LEU A 262 -9.58 -1.25 10.47
N CYS A 263 -8.98 -0.05 10.56
CA CYS A 263 -8.12 0.33 11.69
C CYS A 263 -8.87 0.31 13.03
N ILE A 264 -10.10 0.82 13.09
CA ILE A 264 -10.94 0.76 14.30
C ILE A 264 -11.21 -0.69 14.69
N ALA A 265 -11.58 -1.53 13.73
CA ALA A 265 -11.81 -2.95 13.98
C ALA A 265 -10.57 -3.61 14.57
N LEU A 266 -9.43 -3.47 13.90
CA LEU A 266 -8.18 -4.11 14.28
C LEU A 266 -7.66 -3.62 15.63
N ALA A 267 -7.84 -2.34 15.94
CA ALA A 267 -7.50 -1.78 17.24
C ALA A 267 -8.35 -2.39 18.38
N ASN A 268 -9.65 -2.58 18.13
CA ASN A 268 -10.54 -3.22 19.10
C ASN A 268 -10.23 -4.71 19.30
N GLY A 269 -9.86 -5.44 18.24
CA GLY A 269 -9.45 -6.84 18.33
C GLY A 269 -8.13 -7.05 19.09
N SER A 270 -7.17 -6.13 18.91
CA SER A 270 -5.87 -6.17 19.61
C SER A 270 -6.01 -5.92 21.11
N TYR A 271 -7.00 -5.12 21.53
CA TYR A 271 -7.30 -4.83 22.94
C TYR A 271 -7.84 -6.07 23.68
N VAL A 272 -8.66 -6.88 23.01
CA VAL A 272 -9.29 -8.07 23.61
C VAL A 272 -8.29 -9.22 23.79
N ARG A 273 -7.23 -9.27 22.98
CA ARG A 273 -6.30 -10.43 22.96
C ARG A 273 -4.94 -10.22 23.62
N GLY A 274 -4.70 -9.09 24.28
CA GLY A 274 -3.49 -8.89 25.09
C GLY A 274 -2.21 -9.38 24.39
N SER A 275 -1.76 -8.67 23.36
CA SER A 275 -0.40 -8.73 22.81
C SER A 275 0.26 -10.12 22.81
N ASN A 276 0.04 -10.97 21.78
CA ASN A 276 1.01 -11.98 21.27
C ASN A 276 0.39 -12.87 20.16
N VAL A 277 -0.05 -12.28 19.05
CA VAL A 277 -0.31 -13.08 17.84
C VAL A 277 0.38 -12.44 16.64
N VAL A 278 1.69 -12.56 16.62
CA VAL A 278 2.45 -12.80 15.38
C VAL A 278 3.42 -13.92 15.71
N ALA A 279 2.92 -15.16 15.77
CA ALA A 279 3.77 -16.33 15.87
C ALA A 279 4.28 -16.67 14.46
N ALA A 280 5.26 -15.90 13.97
CA ALA A 280 6.11 -16.34 12.88
C ALA A 280 7.21 -17.21 13.51
N ARG A 281 6.97 -18.53 13.56
CA ARG A 281 7.94 -19.49 14.11
C ARG A 281 8.96 -19.80 13.02
N ARG A 282 10.20 -19.38 13.23
CA ARG A 282 11.35 -19.77 12.40
C ARG A 282 11.58 -21.28 12.57
N VAL A 283 11.35 -22.07 11.52
CA VAL A 283 11.82 -23.46 11.51
C VAL A 283 13.30 -23.42 11.17
N SER A 284 14.15 -23.70 12.15
CA SER A 284 15.58 -23.89 11.93
C SER A 284 15.77 -25.18 11.14
N HIS A 285 16.29 -25.09 9.92
CA HIS A 285 16.86 -26.23 9.22
C HIS A 285 18.13 -26.67 10.00
N ALA A 286 17.97 -27.68 10.83
CA ALA A 286 19.07 -28.48 11.36
C ALA A 286 18.70 -29.94 11.13
N GLN A 287 19.27 -30.51 10.07
CA GLN A 287 19.59 -31.93 9.84
C GLN A 287 19.53 -32.21 8.33
N CYS A 288 20.67 -32.01 7.70
CA CYS A 288 21.02 -32.70 6.47
C CYS A 288 22.14 -33.68 6.85
N GLN A 289 21.76 -34.86 7.32
CA GLN A 289 22.62 -36.05 7.36
C GLN A 289 21.74 -37.27 7.14
N GLN A 290 22.13 -38.08 6.13
CA GLN A 290 21.61 -39.40 5.74
C GLN A 290 20.23 -39.30 5.05
N PHE A 291 20.04 -39.56 3.76
CA PHE A 291 20.68 -40.51 2.83
C PHE A 291 20.93 -39.88 1.45
#